data_AF-U4KIH7-F1
#
_entry.id   AF-U4KIH7-F1
#
_cell.length_a   1.000
_cell.length_b   1.000
_cell.length_c   1.000
_cell.angle_alpha   90.00
_cell.angle_beta   90.00
_cell.angle_gamma   90.00
#
_symmetry.space_group_name_H-M   'P 1'
#
loop_
_entity.id
_entity.type
_entity.pdbx_description
1 polymer ?
#
loop_
_entity_poly.entity_id
_entity_poly.type
_entity_poly.pdbx_seq_one_letter_code
_entity_poly.pdbx_strand_id
1 'polypeptide(L)'
;MLGSNNPTHAQKALLSERINKLVHALSDGVYEREHTIKLCLLAALSGESVFLLGPPGIAKSLIAKRLIQAFDNSSYFEYLMTRFSTPEEVFGPLSIQELKDNGKYVRLTEGYLPTAQVVFLDEIWKAGPAILNTLLTVVNEKTFKNGNEIEKVPMRLLVSASNELPDEDSGLEALYDRMLVRVFVNRIQDKQNFRSMLTVGTPQEAQIPEGLAITNEEYHQWLQDLDTLSLSESVFEKLYQLKSMIEQRVDSGVDIADTDLYVSDRRWKKAVKLLKASAYFNGRDTINPLDLLLLQDCLWNSPESREIVEEVVRDFAINHAFDQVTINQQIETCKEELDEVQDELEAKHAMHLSVDSTGKLLKKEIHHFDTGNAKRYQVGRDSGLVKLALLQSNMSVWEGEKGNTRWVYLSMTELEKVIKEGGGDAYGYVNQNTNLGRLKFGLDADEQLVIKDIANRSVLVTLVTNDGLEEELFQEWSEKANHALEQLTAAEHHLRQVKSDFHGALPHSFIDPELPTQMEASIQSITHTLESTKAECEKVAFRIKHLNEYFE
;
A
#
# COMPACT_ATOMS: atom_id res chain seq x y z
N MET A 1 -8.95 -18.66 39.06
CA MET A 1 -8.51 -18.92 37.67
C MET A 1 -9.70 -18.67 36.77
N LEU A 2 -9.87 -17.43 36.30
CA LEU A 2 -10.86 -17.07 35.30
C LEU A 2 -10.24 -17.40 33.95
N GLY A 3 -10.77 -18.39 33.25
CA GLY A 3 -10.33 -18.71 31.89
C GLY A 3 -10.58 -17.51 30.99
N SER A 4 -9.53 -17.06 30.30
CA SER A 4 -9.62 -16.10 29.20
C SER A 4 -10.54 -16.68 28.13
N ASN A 5 -11.80 -16.25 28.14
CA ASN A 5 -12.81 -16.70 27.20
C ASN A 5 -12.64 -15.92 25.89
N ASN A 6 -11.48 -16.10 25.22
CA ASN A 6 -11.26 -15.46 23.93
C ASN A 6 -12.30 -15.97 22.94
N PRO A 7 -13.06 -15.08 22.27
CA PRO A 7 -14.09 -15.51 21.34
C PRO A 7 -13.49 -16.35 20.22
N THR A 8 -14.17 -17.45 19.89
CA THR A 8 -13.77 -18.36 18.79
C THR A 8 -13.85 -17.63 17.45
N HIS A 9 -13.10 -18.09 16.44
CA HIS A 9 -13.18 -17.53 15.08
C HIS A 9 -14.62 -17.49 14.53
N ALA A 10 -15.43 -18.51 14.82
CA ALA A 10 -16.83 -18.54 14.41
C ALA A 10 -17.66 -17.41 15.05
N GLN A 11 -17.47 -17.14 16.35
CA GLN A 11 -18.16 -16.05 17.04
C GLN A 11 -17.75 -14.67 16.48
N LYS A 12 -16.47 -14.50 16.12
CA LYS A 12 -15.95 -13.27 15.50
C LYS A 12 -16.53 -13.05 14.10
N ALA A 13 -16.60 -14.10 13.28
CA ALA A 13 -17.22 -14.03 11.97
C ALA A 13 -18.71 -13.68 12.05
N LEU A 14 -19.44 -14.27 13.01
CA LEU A 14 -20.85 -13.94 13.27
C LEU A 14 -21.03 -12.50 13.74
N LEU A 15 -20.12 -11.97 14.56
CA LEU A 15 -20.13 -10.56 14.96
C LEU A 15 -19.94 -9.65 13.75
N SER A 16 -18.95 -9.93 12.90
CA SER A 16 -18.72 -9.15 11.68
C SER A 16 -19.94 -9.17 10.74
N GLU A 17 -20.55 -10.34 10.56
CA GLU A 17 -21.78 -10.49 9.77
C GLU A 17 -22.95 -9.69 10.39
N ARG A 18 -23.10 -9.71 11.72
CA ARG A 18 -24.12 -8.92 12.44
C ARG A 18 -23.91 -7.43 12.22
N ILE A 19 -22.69 -6.93 12.34
CA ILE A 19 -22.38 -5.51 12.12
C ILE A 19 -22.67 -5.11 10.67
N ASN A 20 -22.31 -5.95 9.69
CA ASN A 20 -22.62 -5.67 8.29
C ASN A 20 -24.13 -5.64 8.01
N LYS A 21 -24.90 -6.57 8.58
CA LYS A 21 -26.37 -6.53 8.51
C LYS A 21 -26.95 -5.28 9.16
N LEU A 22 -26.38 -4.86 10.29
CA LEU A 22 -26.79 -3.63 10.98
C LEU A 22 -26.53 -2.40 10.12
N VAL A 23 -25.35 -2.29 9.51
CA VAL A 23 -24.99 -1.21 8.57
C VAL A 23 -25.95 -1.17 7.38
N HIS A 24 -26.28 -2.32 6.78
CA HIS A 24 -27.23 -2.37 5.67
C HIS A 24 -28.62 -1.89 6.09
N ALA A 25 -29.12 -2.30 7.26
CA ALA A 25 -30.40 -1.84 7.77
C ALA A 25 -30.40 -0.32 8.08
N LEU A 26 -29.28 0.22 8.60
CA LEU A 26 -29.12 1.65 8.87
C LEU A 26 -29.05 2.47 7.58
N SER A 27 -28.43 1.93 6.54
CA SER A 27 -28.22 2.60 5.24
C SER A 27 -29.44 2.53 4.31
N ASP A 28 -30.42 1.69 4.64
CA ASP A 28 -31.62 1.50 3.81
C ASP A 28 -32.40 2.80 3.59
N GLY A 29 -32.63 3.13 2.32
CA GLY A 29 -33.27 4.38 1.88
C GLY A 29 -32.39 5.63 1.94
N VAL A 30 -31.11 5.52 2.32
CA VAL A 30 -30.13 6.63 2.34
C VAL A 30 -29.10 6.46 1.23
N TYR A 31 -29.22 7.26 0.18
CA TYR A 31 -28.41 7.13 -1.03
C TYR A 31 -27.05 7.83 -0.88
N GLU A 32 -25.98 7.17 -1.33
CA GLU A 32 -24.59 7.70 -1.32
C GLU A 32 -24.08 8.10 0.08
N ARG A 33 -24.53 7.40 1.13
CA ARG A 33 -24.12 7.65 2.53
C ARG A 33 -23.67 6.41 3.29
N GLU A 34 -23.59 5.26 2.63
CA GLU A 34 -23.22 4.00 3.29
C GLU A 34 -21.86 4.10 3.97
N HIS A 35 -20.84 4.67 3.30
CA HIS A 35 -19.51 4.91 3.89
C HIS A 35 -19.58 5.81 5.14
N THR A 36 -20.33 6.91 5.08
CA THR A 36 -20.52 7.80 6.24
C THR A 36 -21.19 7.07 7.40
N ILE A 37 -22.22 6.26 7.14
CA ILE A 37 -22.91 5.47 8.17
C ILE A 37 -21.97 4.43 8.78
N LYS A 38 -21.17 3.74 7.96
CA LYS A 38 -20.13 2.78 8.40
C LYS A 38 -19.13 3.43 9.34
N LEU A 39 -18.57 4.57 8.95
CA LEU A 39 -17.61 5.32 9.77
C LEU A 39 -18.24 5.84 11.07
N CYS A 40 -19.46 6.36 11.01
CA CYS A 40 -20.15 6.84 12.20
C CYS A 40 -20.51 5.71 13.16
N LEU A 41 -20.92 4.55 12.64
CA LEU A 41 -21.15 3.36 13.47
C LEU A 41 -19.84 2.90 14.11
N LEU A 42 -18.75 2.84 13.35
CA LEU A 42 -17.44 2.46 13.88
C LEU A 42 -16.98 3.40 15.00
N ALA A 43 -17.12 4.71 14.79
CA ALA A 43 -16.82 5.72 15.81
C ALA A 43 -17.69 5.55 17.06
N ALA A 44 -18.99 5.26 16.88
CA ALA A 44 -19.91 5.00 17.99
C ALA A 44 -19.47 3.76 18.79
N LEU A 45 -19.10 2.69 18.09
CA LEU A 45 -18.63 1.44 18.70
C LEU A 45 -17.29 1.59 19.43
N SER A 46 -16.42 2.51 18.99
CA SER A 46 -15.16 2.83 19.67
C SER A 46 -15.29 3.91 20.75
N GLY A 47 -16.47 4.52 20.91
CA GLY A 47 -16.73 5.62 21.85
C GLY A 47 -16.13 6.97 21.43
N GLU A 48 -15.80 7.12 20.15
CA GLU A 48 -15.21 8.30 19.54
C GLU A 48 -16.27 9.21 18.91
N SER A 49 -15.86 10.42 18.53
CA SER A 49 -16.72 11.47 17.98
C SER A 49 -16.53 11.65 16.48
N VAL A 50 -17.59 12.11 15.82
CA VAL A 50 -17.63 12.39 14.39
C VAL A 50 -17.97 13.85 14.11
N PHE A 51 -17.29 14.43 13.14
CA PHE A 51 -17.63 15.71 12.54
C PHE A 51 -18.07 15.53 11.08
N LEU A 52 -19.23 16.06 10.74
CA LEU A 52 -19.82 16.04 9.41
C LEU A 52 -19.73 17.44 8.80
N LEU A 53 -18.83 17.60 7.82
CA LEU A 53 -18.70 18.83 7.03
C LEU A 53 -19.50 18.70 5.73
N GLY A 54 -20.26 19.72 5.35
CA GLY A 54 -20.91 19.75 4.05
C GLY A 54 -22.04 20.77 3.99
N PRO A 55 -22.65 21.04 2.83
CA PRO A 55 -23.72 22.03 2.71
C PRO A 55 -24.99 21.67 3.51
N PRO A 56 -25.89 22.64 3.78
CA PRO A 56 -27.16 22.35 4.44
C PRO A 56 -28.07 21.51 3.54
N GLY A 57 -28.96 20.71 4.14
CA GLY A 57 -29.97 19.92 3.42
C GLY A 57 -29.49 18.59 2.83
N ILE A 58 -28.32 18.09 3.22
CA ILE A 58 -27.74 16.82 2.73
C ILE A 58 -27.97 15.61 3.66
N ALA A 59 -28.98 15.70 4.54
CA ALA A 59 -29.38 14.65 5.48
C ALA A 59 -28.36 14.32 6.60
N LYS A 60 -27.56 15.30 7.07
CA LYS A 60 -26.63 15.10 8.21
C LYS A 60 -27.34 14.68 9.50
N SER A 61 -28.45 15.35 9.83
CA SER A 61 -29.28 14.99 11.00
C SER A 61 -29.95 13.63 10.86
N LEU A 62 -30.28 13.20 9.64
CA LEU A 62 -30.85 11.88 9.38
C LEU A 62 -29.85 10.76 9.76
N ILE A 63 -28.56 10.94 9.43
CA ILE A 63 -27.51 9.97 9.77
C ILE A 63 -27.45 9.75 11.29
N ALA A 64 -27.48 10.84 12.07
CA ALA A 64 -27.49 10.76 13.53
C ALA A 64 -28.74 10.04 14.07
N LYS A 65 -29.93 10.37 13.54
CA LYS A 65 -31.20 9.71 13.91
C LYS A 65 -31.20 8.21 13.59
N ARG A 66 -30.59 7.82 12.47
CA ARG A 66 -30.45 6.42 12.08
C ARG A 66 -29.55 5.66 13.05
N LEU A 67 -28.41 6.25 13.43
CA LEU A 67 -27.44 5.60 14.32
C LEU A 67 -27.98 5.29 15.72
N ILE A 68 -29.01 6.01 16.19
CA ILE A 68 -29.71 5.66 17.44
C ILE A 68 -30.37 4.31 17.40
N GLN A 69 -30.94 3.96 16.25
CA GLN A 69 -31.59 2.66 16.08
C GLN A 69 -30.57 1.51 16.15
N ALA A 70 -29.27 1.80 16.04
CA ALA A 70 -28.22 0.81 16.23
C ALA A 70 -28.12 0.30 17.67
N PHE A 71 -28.61 1.06 18.66
CA PHE A 71 -28.49 0.75 20.08
C PHE A 71 -29.87 0.54 20.72
N ASP A 72 -30.00 -0.53 21.50
CA ASP A 72 -31.22 -0.80 22.26
C ASP A 72 -31.40 0.21 23.40
N ASN A 73 -32.64 0.66 23.62
CA ASN A 73 -33.04 1.60 24.67
C ASN A 73 -32.13 2.84 24.79
N SER A 74 -31.76 3.44 23.65
CA SER A 74 -30.84 4.58 23.62
C SER A 74 -31.54 5.93 23.75
N SER A 75 -30.91 6.84 24.51
CA SER A 75 -31.34 8.23 24.65
C SER A 75 -30.69 9.12 23.60
N TYR A 76 -31.52 9.92 22.92
CA TYR A 76 -31.09 10.89 21.90
C TYR A 76 -31.22 12.32 22.39
N PHE A 77 -30.20 13.13 22.11
CA PHE A 77 -30.28 14.57 22.23
C PHE A 77 -29.92 15.23 20.90
N GLU A 78 -30.80 16.07 20.39
CA GLU A 78 -30.62 16.86 19.17
C GLU A 78 -30.76 18.34 19.48
N TYR A 79 -29.79 19.13 19.03
CA TYR A 79 -29.86 20.58 19.21
C TYR A 79 -29.14 21.33 18.08
N LEU A 80 -29.80 22.38 17.57
CA LEU A 80 -29.24 23.30 16.58
C LEU A 80 -28.58 24.48 17.30
N MET A 81 -27.27 24.60 17.16
CA MET A 81 -26.51 25.65 17.82
C MET A 81 -26.71 27.00 17.13
N THR A 82 -26.95 28.02 17.95
CA THR A 82 -27.04 29.41 17.53
C THR A 82 -26.13 30.27 18.40
N ARG A 83 -25.84 31.50 17.94
CA ARG A 83 -25.06 32.48 18.71
C ARG A 83 -25.72 32.89 20.03
N PHE A 84 -27.01 32.58 20.20
CA PHE A 84 -27.79 32.89 21.39
C PHE A 84 -28.08 31.66 22.25
N SER A 85 -27.62 30.48 21.83
CA SER A 85 -27.85 29.24 22.57
C SER A 85 -27.20 29.33 23.94
N THR A 86 -27.95 28.89 24.95
CA THR A 86 -27.53 28.99 26.35
C THR A 86 -27.17 27.61 26.93
N PRO A 87 -26.29 27.53 27.93
CA PRO A 87 -26.00 26.27 28.61
C PRO A 87 -27.24 25.57 29.18
N GLU A 88 -28.28 26.32 29.54
CA GLU A 88 -29.55 25.80 30.05
C GLU A 88 -30.31 24.97 29.00
N GLU A 89 -30.23 25.34 27.73
CA GLU A 89 -30.91 24.63 26.64
C GLU A 89 -30.17 23.33 26.25
N VAL A 90 -28.87 23.27 26.52
CA VAL A 90 -28.02 22.13 26.13
C VAL A 90 -27.80 21.14 27.27
N PHE A 91 -27.53 21.66 28.47
CA PHE A 91 -27.18 20.85 29.65
C PHE A 91 -28.30 20.78 30.69
N GLY A 92 -29.42 21.43 30.43
CA GLY A 92 -30.58 21.46 31.31
C GLY A 92 -30.66 22.73 32.17
N PRO A 93 -31.87 23.20 32.51
CA PRO A 93 -32.09 24.41 33.29
C PRO A 93 -31.68 24.22 34.76
N LEU A 94 -31.39 25.32 35.44
CA LEU A 94 -31.14 25.29 36.89
C LEU A 94 -32.43 24.98 37.66
N SER A 95 -32.31 24.12 38.68
CA SER A 95 -33.39 23.84 39.63
C SER A 95 -33.58 25.03 40.54
N ILE A 96 -34.70 25.75 40.35
CA ILE A 96 -35.10 26.88 41.20
C ILE A 96 -35.34 26.41 42.64
N GLN A 97 -35.80 25.18 42.82
CA GLN A 97 -36.06 24.59 44.13
C GLN A 97 -34.74 24.37 44.90
N GLU A 98 -33.76 23.72 44.28
CA GLU A 98 -32.44 23.49 44.91
C GLU A 98 -31.70 24.81 45.20
N LEU A 99 -31.84 25.79 44.30
CA LEU A 99 -31.25 27.11 44.49
C LEU A 99 -31.91 27.85 45.67
N LYS A 100 -33.23 27.79 45.80
CA LYS A 100 -33.99 28.49 46.84
C LYS A 100 -33.89 27.83 48.21
N ASP A 101 -33.99 26.50 48.26
CA ASP A 101 -34.11 25.76 49.51
C ASP A 101 -32.73 25.39 50.07
N ASN A 102 -31.77 25.08 49.20
CA ASN A 102 -30.44 24.57 49.59
C ASN A 102 -29.26 25.49 49.17
N GLY A 103 -29.52 26.56 48.40
CA GLY A 103 -28.46 27.46 47.90
C GLY A 103 -27.52 26.81 46.88
N LYS A 104 -27.92 25.69 46.27
CA LYS A 104 -27.09 24.90 45.36
C LYS A 104 -27.42 25.18 43.89
N TYR A 105 -26.39 25.28 43.06
CA TYR A 105 -26.52 25.43 41.61
C TYR A 105 -26.59 24.05 40.95
N VAL A 106 -27.75 23.39 41.04
CA VAL A 106 -27.99 22.07 40.42
C VAL A 106 -28.83 22.25 39.15
N ARG A 107 -28.46 21.56 38.06
CA ARG A 107 -29.19 21.50 36.79
C ARG A 107 -30.06 20.25 36.71
N LEU A 108 -31.21 20.41 36.06
CA LEU A 108 -32.13 19.32 35.70
C LEU A 108 -31.67 18.72 34.37
N THR A 109 -30.88 17.64 34.43
CA THR A 109 -30.16 17.07 33.28
C THR A 109 -30.94 16.00 32.50
N GLU A 110 -32.11 15.59 33.01
CA GLU A 110 -32.96 14.57 32.39
C GLU A 110 -33.50 15.04 31.03
N GLY A 111 -33.25 14.25 29.97
CA GLY A 111 -33.63 14.60 28.59
C GLY A 111 -32.66 15.54 27.89
N TYR A 112 -31.57 15.94 28.55
CA TYR A 112 -30.53 16.81 28.00
C TYR A 112 -29.22 16.04 27.72
N LEU A 113 -28.24 16.73 27.13
CA LEU A 113 -26.96 16.17 26.75
C LEU A 113 -26.28 15.30 27.84
N PRO A 114 -26.24 15.67 29.13
CA PRO A 114 -25.52 14.89 30.14
C PRO A 114 -26.09 13.48 30.38
N THR A 115 -27.34 13.21 30.01
CA THR A 115 -28.00 11.90 30.14
C THR A 115 -28.19 11.16 28.81
N ALA A 116 -27.77 11.77 27.70
CA ALA A 116 -27.91 11.22 26.36
C ALA A 116 -26.78 10.24 25.99
N GLN A 117 -27.12 9.15 25.33
CA GLN A 117 -26.14 8.19 24.78
C GLN A 117 -25.66 8.59 23.39
N VAL A 118 -26.55 9.16 22.58
CA VAL A 118 -26.23 9.70 21.25
C VAL A 118 -26.60 11.18 21.22
N VAL A 119 -25.64 12.00 20.83
CA VAL A 119 -25.76 13.46 20.82
C VAL A 119 -25.52 13.96 19.40
N PHE A 120 -26.45 14.75 18.86
CA PHE A 120 -26.31 15.46 17.60
C PHE A 120 -26.33 16.96 17.81
N LEU A 121 -25.23 17.63 17.45
CA LEU A 121 -25.09 19.08 17.53
C LEU A 121 -24.90 19.66 16.13
N ASP A 122 -25.92 20.35 15.61
CA ASP A 122 -25.83 21.01 14.31
C ASP A 122 -25.31 22.44 14.45
N GLU A 123 -24.59 22.93 13.44
CA GLU A 123 -23.96 24.26 13.41
C GLU A 123 -23.03 24.53 14.62
N ILE A 124 -22.23 23.53 15.01
CA ILE A 124 -21.46 23.53 16.27
C ILE A 124 -20.56 24.76 16.49
N TRP A 125 -20.04 25.37 15.42
CA TRP A 125 -19.16 26.55 15.51
C TRP A 125 -19.91 27.85 15.86
N LYS A 126 -21.24 27.84 15.86
CA LYS A 126 -22.05 28.99 16.29
C LYS A 126 -22.32 29.02 17.78
N ALA A 127 -21.90 27.98 18.51
CA ALA A 127 -22.11 27.88 19.95
C ALA A 127 -21.28 28.92 20.74
N GLY A 128 -21.81 29.40 21.87
CA GLY A 128 -21.09 30.31 22.75
C GLY A 128 -19.94 29.63 23.52
N PRO A 129 -18.91 30.40 23.98
CA PRO A 129 -17.74 29.84 24.66
C PRO A 129 -18.05 28.99 25.91
N ALA A 130 -19.12 29.33 26.64
CA ALA A 130 -19.54 28.57 27.83
C ALA A 130 -19.99 27.14 27.48
N ILE A 131 -20.66 26.96 26.34
CA ILE A 131 -21.09 25.64 25.87
C ILE A 131 -19.88 24.84 25.43
N LEU A 132 -19.00 25.46 24.64
CA LEU A 132 -17.81 24.82 24.07
C LEU A 132 -16.84 24.32 25.15
N ASN A 133 -16.54 25.15 26.15
CA ASN A 133 -15.70 24.74 27.28
C ASN A 133 -16.29 23.55 28.05
N THR A 134 -17.60 23.53 28.23
CA THR A 134 -18.29 22.40 28.88
C THR A 134 -18.24 21.15 28.01
N LEU A 135 -18.42 21.29 26.69
CA LEU A 135 -18.29 20.19 25.72
C LEU A 135 -16.88 19.59 25.70
N LEU A 136 -15.82 20.38 25.89
CA LEU A 136 -14.45 19.87 25.97
C LEU A 136 -14.30 18.85 27.11
N THR A 137 -14.86 19.13 28.28
CA THR A 137 -14.87 18.21 29.43
C THR A 137 -15.72 16.98 29.14
N VAL A 138 -16.92 17.16 28.59
CA VAL A 138 -17.83 16.05 28.29
C VAL A 138 -17.25 15.11 27.23
N VAL A 139 -16.58 15.63 26.18
CA VAL A 139 -15.99 14.82 25.11
C VAL A 139 -14.75 14.06 25.60
N ASN A 140 -13.90 14.69 26.42
CA ASN A 140 -12.66 14.09 26.89
C ASN A 140 -12.85 13.16 28.08
N GLU A 141 -13.47 13.66 29.13
CA GLU A 141 -13.55 12.97 30.43
C GLU A 141 -14.81 12.12 30.53
N LYS A 142 -15.79 12.33 29.63
CA LYS A 142 -17.12 11.72 29.71
C LYS A 142 -17.77 11.99 31.08
N THR A 143 -17.53 13.19 31.60
CA THR A 143 -18.07 13.69 32.87
C THR A 143 -18.71 15.06 32.69
N PHE A 144 -19.68 15.36 33.56
CA PHE A 144 -20.35 16.65 33.61
C PHE A 144 -20.36 17.14 35.07
N LYS A 145 -19.94 18.38 35.29
CA LYS A 145 -19.95 18.99 36.62
C LYS A 145 -21.30 19.64 36.88
N ASN A 146 -22.13 18.99 37.69
CA ASN A 146 -23.45 19.49 38.08
C ASN A 146 -23.37 20.15 39.47
N GLY A 147 -23.13 21.46 39.49
CA GLY A 147 -22.86 22.19 40.72
C GLY A 147 -21.58 21.71 41.40
N ASN A 148 -21.71 20.99 42.51
CA ASN A 148 -20.58 20.44 43.27
C ASN A 148 -20.30 18.96 42.97
N GLU A 149 -21.20 18.27 42.26
CA GLU A 149 -21.07 16.85 41.95
C GLU A 149 -20.55 16.65 40.52
N ILE A 150 -19.81 15.56 40.31
CA ILE A 150 -19.32 15.16 38.99
C ILE A 150 -20.10 13.91 38.59
N GLU A 151 -20.92 14.05 37.55
CA GLU A 151 -21.75 12.98 37.00
C GLU A 151 -21.05 12.37 35.79
N LYS A 152 -21.20 11.04 35.59
CA LYS A 152 -20.68 10.36 34.40
C LYS A 152 -21.69 10.45 33.27
N VAL A 153 -21.23 10.90 32.11
CA VAL A 153 -22.05 11.03 30.89
C VAL A 153 -22.01 9.70 30.12
N PRO A 154 -23.16 9.04 29.84
CA PRO A 154 -23.21 7.75 29.15
C PRO A 154 -23.02 7.87 27.61
N MET A 155 -22.44 8.97 27.13
CA MET A 155 -22.33 9.31 25.72
C MET A 155 -21.42 8.35 24.96
N ARG A 156 -22.04 7.56 24.08
CA ARG A 156 -21.38 6.64 23.14
C ARG A 156 -20.88 7.38 21.91
N LEU A 157 -21.75 8.22 21.34
CA LEU A 157 -21.48 8.92 20.09
C LEU A 157 -21.83 10.40 20.23
N LEU A 158 -20.87 11.24 19.84
CA LEU A 158 -21.11 12.63 19.52
C LEU A 158 -20.97 12.81 18.02
N VAL A 159 -22.06 13.20 17.35
CA VAL A 159 -22.04 13.65 15.96
C VAL A 159 -22.23 15.16 15.97
N SER A 160 -21.27 15.86 15.39
CA SER A 160 -21.35 17.30 15.18
C SER A 160 -21.41 17.59 13.69
N ALA A 161 -22.17 18.60 13.30
CA ALA A 161 -22.29 19.01 11.91
C ALA A 161 -22.07 20.51 11.76
N SER A 162 -21.54 20.90 10.61
CA SER A 162 -21.41 22.30 10.22
C SER A 162 -21.35 22.41 8.70
N ASN A 163 -21.58 23.62 8.19
CA ASN A 163 -21.31 23.97 6.79
C ASN A 163 -19.98 24.73 6.63
N GLU A 164 -19.39 25.18 7.73
CA GLU A 164 -18.14 25.94 7.81
C GLU A 164 -17.15 25.26 8.77
N LEU A 165 -15.87 25.59 8.64
CA LEU A 165 -14.82 25.25 9.59
C LEU A 165 -14.73 26.35 10.67
N PRO A 166 -14.15 26.07 11.85
CA PRO A 166 -13.94 27.11 12.85
C PRO A 166 -12.93 28.15 12.35
N ASP A 167 -13.11 29.43 12.72
CA ASP A 167 -12.11 30.47 12.47
C ASP A 167 -10.81 30.16 13.25
N GLU A 168 -9.63 30.42 12.68
CA GLU A 168 -8.32 30.13 13.30
C GLU A 168 -8.18 30.75 14.71
N ASP A 169 -8.62 31.99 14.90
CA ASP A 169 -8.50 32.72 16.18
C ASP A 169 -9.63 32.42 17.19
N SER A 170 -10.56 31.52 16.87
CA SER A 170 -11.76 31.29 17.68
C SER A 170 -11.54 30.47 18.95
N GLY A 171 -10.38 29.82 19.08
CA GLY A 171 -10.10 28.84 20.16
C GLY A 171 -10.90 27.54 20.04
N LEU A 172 -11.65 27.35 18.94
CA LEU A 172 -12.46 26.16 18.66
C LEU A 172 -11.63 24.99 18.15
N GLU A 173 -10.37 25.23 17.74
CA GLU A 173 -9.41 24.21 17.31
C GLU A 173 -9.26 23.09 18.34
N ALA A 174 -9.31 23.44 19.63
CA ALA A 174 -9.24 22.47 20.72
C ALA A 174 -10.40 21.47 20.64
N LEU A 175 -11.62 21.92 20.34
CA LEU A 175 -12.78 21.05 20.20
C LEU A 175 -12.72 20.29 18.87
N TYR A 176 -12.30 20.95 17.80
CA TYR A 176 -12.16 20.32 16.49
C TYR A 176 -11.14 19.19 16.49
N ASP A 177 -10.00 19.36 17.17
CA ASP A 177 -8.99 18.32 17.30
C ASP A 177 -9.47 17.15 18.21
N ARG A 178 -10.58 17.31 18.94
CA ARG A 178 -11.21 16.23 19.72
C ARG A 178 -12.24 15.44 18.94
N MET A 179 -12.63 15.92 17.75
CA MET A 179 -13.44 15.20 16.78
C MET A 179 -12.50 14.33 15.93
N LEU A 180 -12.48 13.02 16.22
CA LEU A 180 -11.54 12.10 15.60
C LEU A 180 -11.87 11.92 14.12
N VAL A 181 -13.07 11.39 13.84
CA VAL A 181 -13.50 11.07 12.49
C VAL A 181 -14.11 12.32 11.86
N ARG A 182 -13.64 12.69 10.68
CA ARG A 182 -14.07 13.86 9.93
C ARG A 182 -14.51 13.39 8.55
N VAL A 183 -15.80 13.57 8.26
CA VAL A 183 -16.38 13.13 7.00
C VAL A 183 -16.90 14.34 6.25
N PHE A 184 -16.41 14.52 5.02
CA PHE A 184 -16.99 15.46 4.08
C PHE A 184 -18.19 14.78 3.39
N VAL A 185 -19.37 15.37 3.54
CA VAL A 185 -20.60 14.87 2.95
C VAL A 185 -20.99 15.80 1.80
N ASN A 186 -21.04 15.26 0.59
CA ASN A 186 -21.40 16.02 -0.61
C ASN A 186 -22.84 15.71 -1.07
N ARG A 187 -23.42 16.50 -1.97
CA ARG A 187 -24.74 16.22 -2.57
C ARG A 187 -24.72 14.89 -3.34
N ILE A 188 -25.89 14.30 -3.55
CA ILE A 188 -26.05 13.10 -4.39
C ILE A 188 -25.56 13.42 -5.81
N GLN A 189 -24.61 12.64 -6.32
CA GLN A 189 -24.02 12.83 -7.64
C GLN A 189 -24.63 11.90 -8.70
N ASP A 190 -24.96 10.66 -8.33
CA ASP A 190 -25.52 9.69 -9.28
C ASP A 190 -26.98 10.00 -9.61
N LYS A 191 -27.28 9.95 -10.91
CA LYS A 191 -28.61 10.28 -11.44
C LYS A 191 -29.69 9.28 -11.00
N GLN A 192 -29.36 8.00 -10.88
CA GLN A 192 -30.32 6.97 -10.49
C GLN A 192 -30.63 7.07 -8.99
N ASN A 193 -29.59 7.28 -8.17
CA ASN A 193 -29.74 7.56 -6.74
C ASN A 193 -30.58 8.82 -6.50
N PHE A 194 -30.32 9.90 -7.24
CA PHE A 194 -31.08 11.13 -7.14
C PHE A 194 -32.56 10.93 -7.51
N ARG A 195 -32.83 10.19 -8.61
CA ARG A 195 -34.21 9.82 -9.00
C ARG A 195 -34.89 9.00 -7.91
N SER A 196 -34.20 8.03 -7.34
CA SER A 196 -34.77 7.13 -6.32
C SER A 196 -35.10 7.88 -5.04
N MET A 197 -34.21 8.78 -4.59
CA MET A 197 -34.47 9.70 -3.48
C MET A 197 -35.75 10.53 -3.70
N LEU A 198 -35.95 11.08 -4.90
CA LEU A 198 -37.12 11.92 -5.21
C LEU A 198 -38.43 11.14 -5.36
N THR A 199 -38.38 9.87 -5.77
CA THR A 199 -39.57 9.09 -6.14
C THR A 199 -40.04 8.12 -5.06
N VAL A 200 -39.11 7.52 -4.33
CA VAL A 200 -39.39 6.58 -3.24
C VAL A 200 -39.45 7.31 -1.89
N GLY A 201 -38.74 8.43 -1.77
CA GLY A 201 -38.52 9.12 -0.50
C GLY A 201 -37.50 8.39 0.38
N THR A 202 -37.24 8.98 1.55
CA THR A 202 -36.32 8.42 2.55
C THR A 202 -37.05 8.37 3.90
N PRO A 203 -37.31 7.17 4.47
CA PRO A 203 -37.90 7.07 5.79
C PRO A 203 -36.96 7.71 6.82
N GLN A 204 -37.52 8.33 7.87
CA GLN A 204 -36.71 9.03 8.87
C GLN A 204 -36.02 8.06 9.82
N GLU A 205 -36.71 6.97 10.18
CA GLU A 205 -36.21 5.92 11.07
C GLU A 205 -35.81 4.67 10.27
N ALA A 206 -34.73 4.00 10.70
CA ALA A 206 -34.37 2.69 10.19
C ALA A 206 -35.23 1.63 10.89
N GLN A 207 -35.74 0.67 10.13
CA GLN A 207 -36.28 -0.55 10.72
C GLN A 207 -35.13 -1.53 10.93
N ILE A 208 -34.75 -1.71 12.20
CA ILE A 208 -33.68 -2.62 12.57
C ILE A 208 -34.29 -3.99 12.90
N PRO A 209 -33.91 -5.06 12.17
CA PRO A 209 -34.33 -6.41 12.50
C PRO A 209 -34.06 -6.80 13.96
N GLU A 210 -34.96 -7.61 14.54
CA GLU A 210 -34.80 -8.11 15.91
C GLU A 210 -33.45 -8.82 16.10
N GLY A 211 -32.78 -8.52 17.22
CA GLY A 211 -31.48 -9.10 17.57
C GLY A 211 -30.25 -8.44 16.92
N LEU A 212 -30.42 -7.46 16.02
CA LEU A 212 -29.27 -6.71 15.48
C LEU A 212 -28.85 -5.54 16.37
N ALA A 213 -29.80 -4.87 17.02
CA ALA A 213 -29.53 -3.73 17.91
C ALA A 213 -28.52 -4.11 19.02
N ILE A 214 -27.62 -3.19 19.33
CA ILE A 214 -26.52 -3.38 20.27
C ILE A 214 -26.99 -3.08 21.68
N THR A 215 -26.84 -4.04 22.58
CA THR A 215 -27.22 -3.88 23.99
C THR A 215 -26.15 -3.12 24.78
N ASN A 216 -26.53 -2.58 25.94
CA ASN A 216 -25.60 -1.88 26.84
C ASN A 216 -24.45 -2.77 27.31
N GLU A 217 -24.76 -4.03 27.65
CA GLU A 217 -23.78 -5.00 28.13
C GLU A 217 -22.76 -5.34 27.05
N GLU A 218 -23.23 -5.62 25.82
CA GLU A 218 -22.36 -5.89 24.67
C GLU A 218 -21.43 -4.71 24.39
N TYR A 219 -21.97 -3.48 24.37
CA TYR A 219 -21.17 -2.29 24.11
C TYR A 219 -20.02 -2.13 25.11
N HIS A 220 -20.31 -2.29 26.41
CA HIS A 220 -19.27 -2.18 27.44
C HIS A 220 -18.27 -3.34 27.41
N GLN A 221 -18.71 -4.55 27.06
CA GLN A 221 -17.81 -5.68 26.86
C GLN A 221 -16.87 -5.43 25.68
N TRP A 222 -17.40 -4.99 24.53
CA TRP A 222 -16.59 -4.72 23.34
C TRP A 222 -15.55 -3.64 23.62
N LEU A 223 -15.90 -2.55 24.32
CA LEU A 223 -14.92 -1.53 24.69
C LEU A 223 -13.74 -2.10 25.51
N GLN A 224 -13.99 -3.06 26.41
CA GLN A 224 -12.93 -3.74 27.17
C GLN A 224 -12.11 -4.68 26.28
N ASP A 225 -12.78 -5.41 25.39
CA ASP A 225 -12.10 -6.30 24.44
C ASP A 225 -11.17 -5.50 23.51
N LEU A 226 -11.61 -4.33 23.03
CA LEU A 226 -10.81 -3.43 22.20
C LEU A 226 -9.50 -3.02 22.86
N ASP A 227 -9.50 -2.79 24.18
CA ASP A 227 -8.29 -2.41 24.92
C ASP A 227 -7.26 -3.56 24.95
N THR A 228 -7.69 -4.81 24.76
CA THR A 228 -6.81 -5.99 24.75
C THR A 228 -6.10 -6.22 23.41
N LEU A 229 -6.59 -5.65 22.30
CA LEU A 229 -5.92 -5.78 21.00
C LEU A 229 -4.57 -5.07 21.03
N SER A 230 -3.52 -5.75 20.56
CA SER A 230 -2.18 -5.19 20.42
C SER A 230 -1.95 -4.60 19.03
N LEU A 231 -1.18 -3.52 18.96
CA LEU A 231 -0.55 -3.06 17.74
C LEU A 231 0.75 -3.87 17.56
N SER A 232 0.83 -4.68 16.50
CA SER A 232 2.05 -5.44 16.21
C SER A 232 3.16 -4.49 15.72
N GLU A 233 4.42 -4.88 15.89
CA GLU A 233 5.58 -4.11 15.42
C GLU A 233 5.51 -3.85 13.91
N SER A 234 5.20 -4.88 13.11
CA SER A 234 4.99 -4.74 11.66
C SER A 234 3.98 -3.64 11.28
N VAL A 235 2.83 -3.56 11.97
CA VAL A 235 1.80 -2.55 11.67
C VAL A 235 2.20 -1.19 12.23
N PHE A 236 2.93 -1.15 13.35
CA PHE A 236 3.49 0.09 13.86
C PHE A 236 4.47 0.72 12.87
N GLU A 237 5.37 -0.07 12.26
CA GLU A 237 6.28 0.44 11.22
C GLU A 237 5.51 1.01 10.02
N LYS A 238 4.43 0.34 9.61
CA LYS A 238 3.53 0.86 8.55
C LYS A 238 2.80 2.14 8.94
N LEU A 239 2.32 2.22 10.18
CA LEU A 239 1.71 3.43 10.72
C LEU A 239 2.71 4.59 10.78
N TYR A 240 3.94 4.32 11.22
CA TYR A 240 5.01 5.31 11.30
C TYR A 240 5.45 5.76 9.92
N GLN A 241 5.54 4.84 8.95
CA GLN A 241 5.80 5.17 7.55
C GLN A 241 4.74 6.12 7.00
N LEU A 242 3.44 5.83 7.21
CA LEU A 242 2.37 6.73 6.79
C LEU A 242 2.47 8.11 7.47
N LYS A 243 2.77 8.14 8.77
CA LYS A 243 3.02 9.39 9.50
C LYS A 243 4.15 10.19 8.85
N SER A 244 5.29 9.55 8.56
CA SER A 244 6.44 10.21 7.92
C SER A 244 6.12 10.71 6.51
N MET A 245 5.33 9.98 5.73
CA MET A 245 4.90 10.42 4.39
C MET A 245 4.05 11.70 4.47
N ILE A 246 3.16 11.81 5.46
CA ILE A 246 2.35 13.02 5.69
C ILE A 246 3.25 14.19 6.09
N GLU A 247 4.17 13.98 7.05
CA GLU A 247 5.10 15.03 7.51
C GLU A 247 6.02 15.52 6.38
N GLN A 248 6.52 14.62 5.51
CA GLN A 248 7.33 14.99 4.35
C GLN A 248 6.59 15.84 3.33
N ARG A 249 5.28 15.61 3.13
CA ARG A 249 4.47 16.47 2.25
C ARG A 249 4.36 17.89 2.80
N VAL A 250 4.31 18.07 4.12
CA VAL A 250 4.35 19.41 4.76
C VAL A 250 5.67 20.10 4.45
N ASP A 251 6.79 19.42 4.70
CA ASP A 251 8.14 19.98 4.49
C ASP A 251 8.44 20.31 3.02
N SER A 252 7.77 19.64 2.08
CA SER A 252 7.96 19.85 0.64
C SER A 252 7.38 21.16 0.07
N GLY A 253 6.78 22.00 0.91
CA GLY A 253 6.38 23.36 0.56
C GLY A 253 5.07 23.46 -0.23
N VAL A 254 4.10 22.59 0.07
CA VAL A 254 2.73 22.79 -0.43
C VAL A 254 2.20 24.10 0.16
N ASP A 255 1.55 24.95 -0.66
CA ASP A 255 0.96 26.25 -0.28
C ASP A 255 -0.26 26.10 0.68
N ILE A 256 -0.06 25.39 1.80
CA ILE A 256 -1.00 25.22 2.89
C ILE A 256 -0.26 25.61 4.16
N ALA A 257 -0.97 26.27 5.09
CA ALA A 257 -0.39 26.60 6.37
C ALA A 257 0.10 25.32 7.07
N ASP A 258 1.36 25.29 7.52
CA ASP A 258 1.96 24.13 8.23
C ASP A 258 1.06 23.60 9.37
N THR A 259 0.27 24.48 9.98
CA THR A 259 -0.70 24.18 11.03
C THR A 259 -1.87 23.30 10.58
N ASP A 260 -2.26 23.32 9.30
CA ASP A 260 -3.46 22.62 8.81
C ASP A 260 -3.21 21.13 8.53
N LEU A 261 -1.97 20.73 8.28
CA LEU A 261 -1.58 19.31 8.15
C LEU A 261 -0.99 18.74 9.45
N TYR A 262 -0.82 19.56 10.49
CA TYR A 262 -0.34 19.09 11.78
C TYR A 262 -1.32 18.12 12.43
N VAL A 263 -0.81 16.93 12.78
CA VAL A 263 -1.55 15.87 13.48
C VAL A 263 -0.96 15.68 14.89
N SER A 264 -1.77 15.94 15.92
CA SER A 264 -1.33 15.79 17.30
C SER A 264 -1.13 14.33 17.73
N ASP A 265 -0.20 14.07 18.67
CA ASP A 265 -0.02 12.75 19.29
C ASP A 265 -1.32 12.15 19.85
N ARG A 266 -2.19 13.04 20.35
CA ARG A 266 -3.50 12.67 20.86
C ARG A 266 -4.38 12.07 19.76
N ARG A 267 -4.37 12.68 18.57
CA ARG A 267 -5.13 12.21 17.41
C ARG A 267 -4.62 10.85 16.96
N TRP A 268 -3.31 10.65 16.87
CA TRP A 268 -2.72 9.32 16.59
C TRP A 268 -3.15 8.25 17.61
N LYS A 269 -3.08 8.56 18.91
CA LYS A 269 -3.49 7.62 19.96
C LYS A 269 -4.96 7.23 19.84
N LYS A 270 -5.85 8.19 19.57
CA LYS A 270 -7.29 7.93 19.35
C LYS A 270 -7.54 7.17 18.05
N ALA A 271 -6.81 7.49 17.00
CA ALA A 271 -6.92 6.81 15.72
C ALA A 271 -6.58 5.32 15.85
N VAL A 272 -5.54 4.96 16.60
CA VAL A 272 -5.23 3.55 16.91
C VAL A 272 -6.41 2.83 17.58
N LYS A 273 -7.18 3.49 18.46
CA LYS A 273 -8.38 2.89 19.05
C LYS A 273 -9.45 2.60 17.99
N LEU A 274 -9.63 3.50 17.02
CA LEU A 274 -10.53 3.29 15.88
C LEU A 274 -10.05 2.12 14.99
N LEU A 275 -8.73 2.00 14.76
CA LEU A 275 -8.13 0.89 14.02
C LEU A 275 -8.36 -0.45 14.71
N LYS A 276 -8.22 -0.50 16.04
CA LYS A 276 -8.55 -1.70 16.84
C LYS A 276 -10.03 -2.07 16.70
N ALA A 277 -10.92 -1.09 16.72
CA ALA A 277 -12.35 -1.31 16.49
C ALA A 277 -12.59 -1.89 15.09
N SER A 278 -11.95 -1.35 14.06
CA SER A 278 -12.06 -1.87 12.69
C SER A 278 -11.63 -3.33 12.61
N ALA A 279 -10.48 -3.69 13.18
CA ALA A 279 -10.02 -5.07 13.21
C ALA A 279 -11.02 -5.99 13.93
N TYR A 280 -11.45 -5.61 15.13
CA TYR A 280 -12.36 -6.40 15.95
C TYR A 280 -13.72 -6.65 15.28
N PHE A 281 -14.35 -5.61 14.70
CA PHE A 281 -15.64 -5.73 14.01
C PHE A 281 -15.54 -6.31 12.60
N ASN A 282 -14.34 -6.45 12.04
CA ASN A 282 -14.06 -7.34 10.90
C ASN A 282 -13.71 -8.77 11.34
N GLY A 283 -13.84 -9.10 12.63
CA GLY A 283 -13.62 -10.45 13.16
C GLY A 283 -12.14 -10.83 13.33
N ARG A 284 -11.23 -9.85 13.41
CA ARG A 284 -9.78 -10.04 13.55
C ARG A 284 -9.29 -9.67 14.96
N ASP A 285 -8.25 -10.34 15.43
CA ASP A 285 -7.59 -10.08 16.73
C ASP A 285 -6.39 -9.12 16.62
N THR A 286 -6.01 -8.79 15.40
CA THR A 286 -4.87 -7.94 15.10
C THR A 286 -5.24 -6.94 14.02
N ILE A 287 -4.69 -5.74 14.16
CA ILE A 287 -4.76 -4.70 13.13
C ILE A 287 -4.03 -5.22 11.89
N ASN A 288 -4.57 -4.92 10.72
CA ASN A 288 -3.98 -5.20 9.41
C ASN A 288 -3.67 -3.86 8.72
N PRO A 289 -2.69 -3.80 7.80
CA PRO A 289 -2.41 -2.57 7.06
C PRO A 289 -3.63 -1.95 6.36
N LEU A 290 -4.64 -2.74 5.97
CA LEU A 290 -5.90 -2.21 5.42
C LEU A 290 -6.68 -1.31 6.39
N ASP A 291 -6.59 -1.56 7.70
CA ASP A 291 -7.25 -0.69 8.69
C ASP A 291 -6.68 0.72 8.65
N LEU A 292 -5.39 0.88 8.34
CA LEU A 292 -4.70 2.17 8.29
C LEU A 292 -5.31 3.13 7.25
N LEU A 293 -6.02 2.60 6.26
CA LEU A 293 -6.70 3.42 5.25
C LEU A 293 -7.83 4.27 5.84
N LEU A 294 -8.40 3.88 7.00
CA LEU A 294 -9.40 4.68 7.73
C LEU A 294 -8.84 6.03 8.21
N LEU A 295 -7.52 6.15 8.29
CA LEU A 295 -6.86 7.38 8.71
C LEU A 295 -7.06 8.52 7.71
N GLN A 296 -7.41 8.20 6.45
CA GLN A 296 -7.78 9.24 5.48
C GLN A 296 -8.94 10.12 5.97
N ASP A 297 -9.85 9.58 6.78
CA ASP A 297 -10.99 10.29 7.35
C ASP A 297 -10.69 10.81 8.77
N CYS A 298 -9.44 10.70 9.24
CA CYS A 298 -9.02 11.12 10.58
C CYS A 298 -7.93 12.20 10.56
N LEU A 299 -7.13 12.33 9.51
CA LEU A 299 -5.90 13.14 9.56
C LEU A 299 -6.03 14.54 8.94
N TRP A 300 -7.04 14.80 8.10
CA TRP A 300 -7.25 16.11 7.47
C TRP A 300 -7.98 17.10 8.37
N ASN A 301 -7.66 18.40 8.27
CA ASN A 301 -8.32 19.48 9.01
C ASN A 301 -9.18 20.40 8.10
N SER A 302 -8.85 20.51 6.81
CA SER A 302 -9.53 21.31 5.80
C SER A 302 -9.83 20.52 4.52
N PRO A 303 -10.72 20.99 3.63
CA PRO A 303 -10.88 20.40 2.29
C PRO A 303 -9.57 20.28 1.51
N GLU A 304 -8.66 21.26 1.67
CA GLU A 304 -7.36 21.29 1.01
C GLU A 304 -6.41 20.22 1.57
N SER A 305 -6.28 20.12 2.90
CA SER A 305 -5.47 19.03 3.51
C SER A 305 -6.09 17.66 3.32
N ARG A 306 -7.41 17.57 3.10
CA ARG A 306 -8.08 16.31 2.77
C ARG A 306 -7.58 15.73 1.46
N GLU A 307 -7.47 16.53 0.39
CA GLU A 307 -6.98 16.05 -0.90
C GLU A 307 -5.56 15.48 -0.78
N ILE A 308 -4.70 16.15 -0.01
CA ILE A 308 -3.32 15.69 0.23
C ILE A 308 -3.28 14.40 1.05
N VAL A 309 -4.06 14.33 2.13
CA VAL A 309 -4.14 13.12 2.95
C VAL A 309 -4.67 11.95 2.13
N GLU A 310 -5.68 12.15 1.29
CA GLU A 310 -6.21 11.11 0.39
C GLU A 310 -5.14 10.65 -0.62
N GLU A 311 -4.36 11.57 -1.19
CA GLU A 311 -3.26 11.24 -2.10
C GLU A 311 -2.16 10.43 -1.40
N VAL A 312 -1.74 10.85 -0.21
CA VAL A 312 -0.70 10.17 0.59
C VAL A 312 -1.17 8.79 1.03
N VAL A 313 -2.42 8.65 1.49
CA VAL A 313 -2.98 7.35 1.87
C VAL A 313 -3.09 6.44 0.65
N ARG A 314 -3.45 6.96 -0.53
CA ARG A 314 -3.49 6.20 -1.79
C ARG A 314 -2.09 5.71 -2.18
N ASP A 315 -1.09 6.58 -2.14
CA ASP A 315 0.31 6.23 -2.42
C ASP A 315 0.81 5.16 -1.44
N PHE A 316 0.57 5.37 -0.15
CA PHE A 316 0.87 4.40 0.90
C PHE A 316 0.21 3.04 0.64
N ALA A 317 -1.09 3.03 0.28
CA ALA A 317 -1.84 1.82 0.00
C ALA A 317 -1.21 1.00 -1.13
N ILE A 318 -0.91 1.67 -2.25
CA ILE A 318 -0.44 1.04 -3.50
C ILE A 318 1.02 0.58 -3.40
N ASN A 319 1.86 1.32 -2.66
CA ASN A 319 3.32 1.16 -2.69
C ASN A 319 3.94 0.63 -1.39
N HIS A 320 3.27 0.79 -0.25
CA HIS A 320 3.93 0.57 1.05
C HIS A 320 3.15 -0.31 2.03
N ALA A 321 1.82 -0.32 1.98
CA ALA A 321 0.97 -1.02 2.95
C ALA A 321 1.31 -2.50 3.11
N PHE A 322 1.73 -3.16 2.01
CA PHE A 322 2.10 -4.57 1.95
C PHE A 322 3.46 -4.79 1.30
N ASP A 323 4.46 -3.99 1.69
CA ASP A 323 5.87 -4.15 1.28
C ASP A 323 6.12 -4.10 -0.24
N GLN A 324 5.20 -3.51 -1.02
CA GLN A 324 5.27 -3.54 -2.48
C GLN A 324 6.60 -2.97 -3.00
N VAL A 325 7.01 -1.79 -2.51
CA VAL A 325 8.30 -1.18 -2.85
C VAL A 325 9.49 -2.04 -2.39
N THR A 326 9.43 -2.63 -1.20
CA THR A 326 10.52 -3.47 -0.67
C THR A 326 10.72 -4.71 -1.53
N ILE A 327 9.66 -5.37 -1.96
CA ILE A 327 9.73 -6.54 -2.83
C ILE A 327 10.26 -6.13 -4.22
N ASN A 328 9.80 -5.02 -4.77
CA ASN A 328 10.34 -4.51 -6.03
C ASN A 328 11.85 -4.20 -5.93
N GLN A 329 12.30 -3.58 -4.84
CA GLN A 329 13.72 -3.33 -4.61
C GLN A 329 14.52 -4.62 -4.54
N GLN A 330 14.02 -5.65 -3.84
CA GLN A 330 14.67 -6.96 -3.82
C GLN A 330 14.80 -7.55 -5.23
N ILE A 331 13.74 -7.46 -6.05
CA ILE A 331 13.76 -7.95 -7.44
C ILE A 331 14.80 -7.21 -8.27
N GLU A 332 14.84 -5.88 -8.20
CA GLU A 332 15.80 -5.07 -8.96
C GLU A 332 17.24 -5.33 -8.51
N THR A 333 17.51 -5.39 -7.20
CA THR A 333 18.86 -5.70 -6.69
C THR A 333 19.35 -7.08 -7.16
N CYS A 334 18.48 -8.10 -7.19
CA CYS A 334 18.86 -9.42 -7.71
C CYS A 334 19.23 -9.38 -9.19
N LYS A 335 18.53 -8.53 -9.95
CA LYS A 335 18.77 -8.37 -11.38
C LYS A 335 20.09 -7.62 -11.62
N GLU A 336 20.30 -6.52 -10.90
CA GLU A 336 21.55 -5.75 -10.93
C GLU A 336 22.77 -6.62 -10.59
N GLU A 337 22.69 -7.48 -9.56
CA GLU A 337 23.78 -8.39 -9.19
C GLU A 337 24.16 -9.38 -10.32
N LEU A 338 23.18 -9.86 -11.08
CA LEU A 338 23.43 -10.74 -12.23
C LEU A 338 23.92 -10.00 -13.47
N ASP A 339 23.40 -8.79 -13.69
CA ASP A 339 23.85 -7.91 -14.78
C ASP A 339 25.31 -7.48 -14.53
N GLU A 340 25.72 -7.20 -13.28
CA GLU A 340 27.12 -6.94 -12.91
C GLU A 340 28.04 -8.11 -13.23
N VAL A 341 27.64 -9.34 -12.92
CA VAL A 341 28.42 -10.55 -13.28
C VAL A 341 28.54 -10.69 -14.80
N GLN A 342 27.46 -10.40 -15.53
CA GLN A 342 27.46 -10.44 -16.99
C GLN A 342 28.39 -9.38 -17.59
N ASP A 343 28.38 -8.15 -17.05
CA ASP A 343 29.26 -7.05 -17.48
C ASP A 343 30.74 -7.35 -17.19
N GLU A 344 31.05 -7.90 -16.00
CA GLU A 344 32.42 -8.34 -15.64
C GLU A 344 32.92 -9.43 -16.61
N LEU A 345 32.08 -10.40 -16.93
CA LEU A 345 32.37 -11.47 -17.90
C LEU A 345 32.68 -10.89 -19.28
N GLU A 346 31.85 -9.96 -19.76
CA GLU A 346 32.01 -9.32 -21.06
C GLU A 346 33.28 -8.47 -21.12
N ALA A 347 33.50 -7.61 -20.13
CA ALA A 347 34.68 -6.75 -20.06
C ALA A 347 35.99 -7.54 -20.03
N LYS A 348 36.02 -8.70 -19.35
CA LYS A 348 37.23 -9.51 -19.23
C LYS A 348 37.50 -10.39 -20.46
N HIS A 349 36.46 -10.90 -21.12
CA HIS A 349 36.61 -11.96 -22.13
C HIS A 349 36.26 -11.54 -23.56
N ALA A 350 35.62 -10.38 -23.79
CA ALA A 350 35.28 -9.94 -25.14
C ALA A 350 36.52 -9.78 -26.02
N MET A 351 36.43 -10.21 -27.28
CA MET A 351 37.53 -10.10 -28.23
C MET A 351 37.65 -8.67 -28.78
N HIS A 352 38.40 -7.81 -28.09
CA HIS A 352 38.75 -6.49 -28.61
C HIS A 352 39.80 -6.60 -29.72
N LEU A 353 39.47 -6.15 -30.92
CA LEU A 353 40.40 -6.16 -32.05
C LEU A 353 41.21 -4.86 -32.06
N SER A 354 42.51 -4.92 -32.29
CA SER A 354 43.34 -3.72 -32.47
C SER A 354 43.45 -3.33 -33.93
N VAL A 355 43.35 -2.03 -34.24
CA VAL A 355 43.42 -1.52 -35.61
C VAL A 355 44.82 -1.01 -35.93
N ASP A 356 45.47 -1.61 -36.94
CA ASP A 356 46.67 -1.06 -37.54
C ASP A 356 46.32 -0.24 -38.78
N SER A 357 46.44 1.10 -38.67
CA SER A 357 46.27 1.98 -39.82
C SER A 357 47.56 2.05 -40.65
N THR A 358 47.79 1.09 -41.54
CA THR A 358 48.93 1.16 -42.47
C THR A 358 48.63 2.09 -43.66
N GLY A 359 49.30 3.26 -43.69
CA GLY A 359 49.84 3.91 -44.90
C GLY A 359 48.90 4.49 -45.98
N LYS A 360 48.95 5.83 -46.10
CA LYS A 360 48.42 6.73 -47.14
C LYS A 360 48.20 6.13 -48.55
N LEU A 361 46.93 5.86 -48.90
CA LEU A 361 46.23 6.30 -50.14
C LEU A 361 44.90 5.55 -50.35
N LEU A 362 44.69 4.42 -49.68
CA LEU A 362 43.39 3.74 -49.49
C LEU A 362 43.41 3.14 -48.08
N LYS A 363 42.75 3.78 -47.11
CA LYS A 363 42.68 3.27 -45.72
C LYS A 363 41.87 1.96 -45.72
N LYS A 364 42.56 0.83 -45.85
CA LYS A 364 42.00 -0.47 -45.46
C LYS A 364 42.43 -0.67 -44.01
N GLU A 365 41.48 -0.58 -43.10
CA GLU A 365 41.68 -0.91 -41.69
C GLU A 365 41.92 -2.42 -41.62
N ILE A 366 43.01 -2.81 -40.94
CA ILE A 366 43.38 -4.21 -40.73
C ILE A 366 43.35 -4.41 -39.22
N HIS A 367 42.46 -5.29 -38.78
CA HIS A 367 42.28 -5.62 -37.38
C HIS A 367 43.17 -6.82 -37.01
N HIS A 368 43.62 -6.85 -35.75
CA HIS A 368 44.46 -7.92 -35.20
C HIS A 368 43.96 -8.39 -33.83
N PHE A 369 44.14 -9.67 -33.55
CA PHE A 369 43.89 -10.30 -32.25
C PHE A 369 44.88 -11.47 -32.08
N ASP A 370 45.43 -11.65 -30.87
CA ASP A 370 46.37 -12.75 -30.62
C ASP A 370 45.61 -14.08 -30.51
N THR A 371 45.92 -14.99 -31.42
CA THR A 371 45.31 -16.32 -31.51
C THR A 371 46.32 -17.43 -31.21
N GLY A 372 47.53 -17.08 -30.74
CA GLY A 372 48.64 -18.01 -30.53
C GLY A 372 48.37 -19.09 -29.48
N ASN A 373 47.59 -18.78 -28.44
CA ASN A 373 47.21 -19.73 -27.39
C ASN A 373 45.85 -20.42 -27.62
N ALA A 374 45.30 -20.35 -28.83
CA ALA A 374 44.00 -20.95 -29.15
C ALA A 374 44.03 -22.48 -28.98
N LYS A 375 43.06 -23.03 -28.25
CA LYS A 375 42.89 -24.48 -28.09
C LYS A 375 42.32 -25.09 -29.37
N ARG A 376 42.78 -26.31 -29.69
CA ARG A 376 42.41 -27.02 -30.93
C ARG A 376 41.37 -28.11 -30.66
N TYR A 377 40.34 -28.14 -31.49
CA TYR A 377 39.19 -29.03 -31.37
C TYR A 377 38.96 -29.85 -32.63
N GLN A 378 38.15 -30.89 -32.50
CA GLN A 378 37.70 -31.74 -33.60
C GLN A 378 36.17 -31.88 -33.55
N VAL A 379 35.51 -31.66 -34.69
CA VAL A 379 34.08 -31.88 -34.85
C VAL A 379 33.87 -32.83 -36.03
N GLY A 380 33.33 -34.02 -35.75
CA GLY A 380 33.21 -35.07 -36.77
C GLY A 380 34.58 -35.47 -37.35
N ARG A 381 34.78 -35.18 -38.64
CA ARG A 381 36.03 -35.49 -39.36
C ARG A 381 37.00 -34.31 -39.47
N ASP A 382 36.55 -33.11 -39.11
CA ASP A 382 37.35 -31.90 -39.24
C ASP A 382 38.11 -31.63 -37.94
N SER A 383 39.45 -31.60 -38.06
CA SER A 383 40.38 -31.39 -36.94
C SER A 383 41.11 -30.06 -37.05
N GLY A 384 41.59 -29.54 -35.92
CA GLY A 384 42.36 -28.28 -35.89
C GLY A 384 41.48 -27.02 -35.83
N LEU A 385 40.21 -27.21 -35.51
CA LEU A 385 39.24 -26.12 -35.33
C LEU A 385 39.54 -25.34 -34.05
N VAL A 386 39.12 -24.09 -34.00
CA VAL A 386 39.13 -23.23 -32.81
C VAL A 386 37.71 -22.99 -32.33
N LYS A 387 37.52 -22.88 -31.02
CA LYS A 387 36.22 -22.67 -30.38
C LYS A 387 36.08 -21.19 -30.01
N LEU A 388 34.98 -20.58 -30.44
CA LEU A 388 34.53 -19.28 -29.94
C LEU A 388 33.34 -19.51 -29.02
N ALA A 389 33.50 -19.19 -27.73
CA ALA A 389 32.38 -19.19 -26.80
C ALA A 389 31.62 -17.87 -26.96
N LEU A 390 30.29 -17.94 -26.95
CA LEU A 390 29.46 -16.74 -26.92
C LEU A 390 29.41 -16.27 -25.46
N LEU A 391 29.41 -14.96 -25.22
CA LEU A 391 29.35 -14.41 -23.85
C LEU A 391 27.91 -14.14 -23.41
N GLN A 392 27.02 -13.82 -24.36
CA GLN A 392 25.63 -13.48 -24.08
C GLN A 392 24.64 -14.59 -24.48
N SER A 393 23.49 -14.58 -23.82
CA SER A 393 22.35 -15.39 -24.25
C SER A 393 21.83 -14.91 -25.60
N ASN A 394 21.42 -15.84 -26.47
CA ASN A 394 21.07 -15.52 -27.85
C ASN A 394 19.97 -16.45 -28.38
N MET A 395 19.32 -16.00 -29.45
CA MET A 395 18.71 -16.95 -30.37
C MET A 395 19.85 -17.65 -31.12
N SER A 396 19.65 -18.91 -31.53
CA SER A 396 20.66 -19.65 -32.29
C SER A 396 21.31 -18.78 -33.37
N VAL A 397 22.62 -18.87 -33.53
CA VAL A 397 23.35 -18.16 -34.59
C VAL A 397 23.18 -18.80 -35.97
N TRP A 398 22.48 -19.93 -36.04
CA TRP A 398 22.25 -20.67 -37.28
C TRP A 398 20.88 -21.35 -37.29
N GLU A 399 20.14 -21.20 -38.39
CA GLU A 399 18.77 -21.74 -38.54
C GLU A 399 18.68 -23.27 -38.38
N GLY A 400 19.76 -23.98 -38.67
CA GLY A 400 19.81 -25.45 -38.58
C GLY A 400 19.99 -25.99 -37.17
N GLU A 401 20.14 -25.12 -36.16
CA GLU A 401 20.15 -25.50 -34.76
C GLU A 401 19.10 -24.70 -33.98
N LYS A 402 18.35 -25.39 -33.12
CA LYS A 402 17.33 -24.78 -32.26
C LYS A 402 17.87 -24.60 -30.86
N GLY A 403 17.56 -23.45 -30.25
CA GLY A 403 17.95 -23.14 -28.88
C GLY A 403 19.04 -22.08 -28.82
N ASN A 404 19.68 -21.97 -27.65
CA ASN A 404 20.74 -21.01 -27.38
C ASN A 404 22.09 -21.55 -27.90
N THR A 405 22.81 -20.77 -28.71
CA THR A 405 24.17 -21.10 -29.09
C THR A 405 25.12 -20.79 -27.94
N ARG A 406 25.85 -21.80 -27.49
CA ARG A 406 26.84 -21.69 -26.42
C ARG A 406 28.23 -21.39 -26.97
N TRP A 407 28.61 -22.09 -28.04
CA TRP A 407 29.87 -21.90 -28.73
C TRP A 407 29.75 -22.25 -30.22
N VAL A 408 30.71 -21.79 -31.00
CA VAL A 408 30.89 -22.16 -32.40
C VAL A 408 32.32 -22.61 -32.66
N TYR A 409 32.50 -23.51 -33.63
CA TYR A 409 33.82 -23.95 -34.08
C TYR A 409 34.09 -23.44 -35.49
N LEU A 410 35.29 -22.89 -35.69
CA LEU A 410 35.77 -22.37 -36.98
C LEU A 410 37.13 -22.97 -37.31
N SER A 411 37.48 -23.01 -38.60
CA SER A 411 38.89 -23.21 -38.96
C SER A 411 39.71 -21.97 -38.61
N MET A 412 41.00 -22.15 -38.33
CA MET A 412 41.91 -21.02 -38.04
C MET A 412 41.92 -19.99 -39.18
N THR A 413 41.91 -20.47 -40.42
CA THR A 413 41.95 -19.63 -41.62
C THR A 413 40.68 -18.78 -41.76
N GLU A 414 39.53 -19.31 -41.39
CA GLU A 414 38.26 -18.56 -41.39
C GLU A 414 38.25 -17.51 -40.27
N LEU A 415 38.73 -17.86 -39.08
CA LEU A 415 38.81 -16.90 -37.96
C LEU A 415 39.78 -15.74 -38.26
N GLU A 416 40.97 -16.03 -38.76
CA GLU A 416 41.96 -15.00 -39.13
C GLU A 416 41.43 -14.06 -40.22
N LYS A 417 40.65 -14.60 -41.18
CA LYS A 417 39.99 -13.80 -42.21
C LYS A 417 38.95 -12.87 -41.60
N VAL A 418 38.06 -13.39 -40.75
CA VAL A 418 37.03 -12.59 -40.05
C VAL A 418 37.64 -11.50 -39.20
N ILE A 419 38.71 -11.81 -38.45
CA ILE A 419 39.44 -10.82 -37.66
C ILE A 419 39.99 -9.75 -38.59
N LYS A 420 40.80 -10.12 -39.59
CA LYS A 420 41.47 -9.17 -40.49
C LYS A 420 40.50 -8.20 -41.21
N GLU A 421 39.32 -8.70 -41.58
CA GLU A 421 38.29 -7.93 -42.30
C GLU A 421 37.34 -7.17 -41.36
N GLY A 422 37.44 -7.35 -40.04
CA GLY A 422 36.54 -6.72 -39.07
C GLY A 422 35.10 -7.26 -39.13
N GLY A 423 34.94 -8.52 -39.55
CA GLY A 423 33.65 -9.16 -39.76
C GLY A 423 33.57 -9.97 -41.05
N GLY A 424 32.34 -10.35 -41.43
CA GLY A 424 32.07 -11.11 -42.66
C GLY A 424 31.43 -12.47 -42.40
N ASP A 425 31.27 -13.24 -43.46
CA ASP A 425 30.72 -14.60 -43.37
C ASP A 425 31.84 -15.63 -43.21
N ALA A 426 31.66 -16.54 -42.27
CA ALA A 426 32.49 -17.71 -42.07
C ALA A 426 31.64 -18.97 -42.00
N TYR A 427 32.22 -20.12 -42.33
CA TYR A 427 31.57 -21.41 -42.19
C TYR A 427 32.11 -22.16 -40.98
N GLY A 428 31.20 -22.66 -40.14
CA GLY A 428 31.54 -23.29 -38.88
C GLY A 428 30.49 -24.24 -38.36
N TYR A 429 30.81 -24.89 -37.25
CA TYR A 429 29.92 -25.77 -36.52
C TYR A 429 29.35 -25.04 -35.31
N VAL A 430 28.11 -25.33 -34.94
CA VAL A 430 27.43 -24.70 -33.79
C VAL A 430 27.24 -25.77 -32.72
N ASN A 431 27.57 -25.45 -31.47
CA ASN A 431 27.51 -26.36 -30.32
C ASN A 431 28.08 -27.76 -30.62
N GLN A 432 27.26 -28.82 -30.61
CA GLN A 432 27.65 -30.20 -30.92
C GLN A 432 27.18 -30.64 -32.32
N ASN A 433 26.61 -29.73 -33.11
CA ASN A 433 26.09 -30.04 -34.44
C ASN A 433 27.24 -30.30 -35.41
N THR A 434 27.13 -31.38 -36.18
CA THR A 434 28.14 -31.79 -37.18
C THR A 434 27.84 -31.28 -38.58
N ASN A 435 26.78 -30.48 -38.74
CA ASN A 435 26.46 -29.80 -40.00
C ASN A 435 27.15 -28.44 -40.04
N LEU A 436 27.76 -28.15 -41.19
CA LEU A 436 28.42 -26.87 -41.42
C LEU A 436 27.38 -25.77 -41.69
N GLY A 437 27.36 -24.75 -40.84
CA GLY A 437 26.49 -23.58 -40.93
C GLY A 437 27.25 -22.33 -41.39
N ARG A 438 26.52 -21.39 -42.01
CA ARG A 438 27.04 -20.05 -42.29
C ARG A 438 26.84 -19.17 -41.06
N LEU A 439 27.91 -18.60 -40.56
CA LEU A 439 27.98 -17.72 -39.39
C LEU A 439 28.36 -16.32 -39.85
N LYS A 440 27.67 -15.30 -39.34
CA LYS A 440 27.89 -13.91 -39.74
C LYS A 440 28.52 -13.14 -38.60
N PHE A 441 29.68 -12.56 -38.84
CA PHE A 441 30.45 -11.77 -37.89
C PHE A 441 30.44 -10.29 -38.23
N GLY A 442 30.71 -9.46 -37.24
CA GLY A 442 30.91 -8.02 -37.37
C GLY A 442 31.66 -7.46 -36.18
N LEU A 443 31.75 -6.14 -36.12
CA LEU A 443 32.24 -5.40 -34.96
C LEU A 443 31.10 -4.61 -34.33
N ASP A 444 31.15 -4.43 -33.03
CA ASP A 444 30.33 -3.46 -32.32
C ASP A 444 30.98 -2.05 -32.31
N ALA A 445 30.45 -1.16 -31.48
CA ALA A 445 30.94 0.22 -31.38
C ALA A 445 32.30 0.33 -30.70
N ASP A 446 32.70 -0.68 -29.92
CA ASP A 446 33.93 -0.71 -29.12
C ASP A 446 35.00 -1.61 -29.75
N GLU A 447 34.90 -1.86 -31.06
CA GLU A 447 35.82 -2.71 -31.84
C GLU A 447 35.91 -4.17 -31.33
N GLN A 448 34.84 -4.65 -30.66
CA GLN A 448 34.75 -6.03 -30.19
C GLN A 448 34.10 -6.93 -31.24
N LEU A 449 34.69 -8.11 -31.45
CA LEU A 449 34.16 -9.08 -32.40
C LEU A 449 32.82 -9.63 -31.90
N VAL A 450 31.81 -9.56 -32.76
CA VAL A 450 30.45 -10.07 -32.49
C VAL A 450 30.02 -11.07 -33.56
N ILE A 451 29.22 -12.06 -33.16
CA ILE A 451 28.47 -12.93 -34.06
C ILE A 451 27.01 -12.47 -34.12
N LYS A 452 26.37 -12.56 -35.29
CA LYS A 452 24.96 -12.23 -35.49
C LYS A 452 24.10 -13.45 -35.27
N ASP A 453 23.08 -13.31 -34.42
CA ASP A 453 22.04 -14.34 -34.28
C ASP A 453 21.06 -14.35 -35.47
N ILE A 454 20.13 -15.32 -35.51
CA ILE A 454 19.08 -15.38 -36.54
C ILE A 454 18.13 -14.16 -36.53
N ALA A 455 18.07 -13.41 -35.43
CA ALA A 455 17.35 -12.13 -35.34
C ALA A 455 18.25 -10.93 -35.69
N ASN A 456 19.48 -11.16 -36.17
CA ASN A 456 20.50 -10.19 -36.54
C ASN A 456 20.96 -9.29 -35.37
N ARG A 457 20.83 -9.76 -34.13
CA ARG A 457 21.39 -9.14 -32.91
C ARG A 457 22.87 -9.47 -32.80
N SER A 458 23.67 -8.52 -32.33
CA SER A 458 25.09 -8.76 -32.02
C SER A 458 25.22 -9.54 -30.73
N VAL A 459 26.06 -10.57 -30.73
CA VAL A 459 26.38 -11.38 -29.56
C VAL A 459 27.90 -11.42 -29.43
N LEU A 460 28.41 -11.02 -28.27
CA LEU A 460 29.85 -11.02 -28.00
C LEU A 460 30.43 -12.44 -27.99
N VAL A 461 31.65 -12.56 -28.51
CA VAL A 461 32.39 -13.83 -28.55
C VAL A 461 33.75 -13.71 -27.88
N THR A 462 34.22 -14.83 -27.34
CA THR A 462 35.57 -15.01 -26.80
C THR A 462 36.25 -16.22 -27.42
N LEU A 463 37.56 -16.14 -27.62
CA LEU A 463 38.37 -17.25 -28.12
C LEU A 463 38.78 -18.16 -26.97
N VAL A 464 38.45 -19.44 -27.07
CA VAL A 464 38.84 -20.40 -26.02
C VAL A 464 40.32 -20.78 -26.17
N THR A 465 41.09 -20.49 -25.13
CA THR A 465 42.54 -20.75 -25.04
C THR A 465 42.85 -22.00 -24.23
N ASN A 466 44.12 -22.39 -24.16
CA ASN A 466 44.55 -23.52 -23.31
C ASN A 466 44.50 -23.19 -21.80
N ASP A 467 44.45 -21.92 -21.43
CA ASP A 467 44.42 -21.47 -20.03
C ASP A 467 43.02 -21.65 -19.41
N GLY A 468 41.98 -21.73 -20.24
CA GLY A 468 40.60 -21.92 -19.80
C GLY A 468 40.06 -20.70 -19.04
N LEU A 469 39.16 -20.97 -18.10
CA LEU A 469 38.56 -19.95 -17.22
C LEU A 469 39.27 -19.95 -15.86
N GLU A 470 39.52 -18.77 -15.30
CA GLU A 470 40.14 -18.62 -13.99
C GLU A 470 39.21 -19.14 -12.88
N GLU A 471 39.65 -20.18 -12.15
CA GLU A 471 38.80 -20.90 -11.17
C GLU A 471 38.29 -20.01 -10.04
N GLU A 472 39.11 -19.08 -9.54
CA GLU A 472 38.72 -18.18 -8.43
C GLU A 472 37.57 -17.24 -8.84
N LEU A 473 37.66 -16.63 -10.03
CA LEU A 473 36.61 -15.74 -10.55
C LEU A 473 35.35 -16.49 -10.94
N PHE A 474 35.50 -17.70 -11.50
CA PHE A 474 34.34 -18.55 -11.78
C PHE A 474 33.57 -18.90 -10.51
N GLN A 475 34.29 -19.21 -9.42
CA GLN A 475 33.66 -19.44 -8.12
C GLN A 475 32.96 -18.18 -7.61
N GLU A 476 33.59 -17.01 -7.69
CA GLU A 476 32.98 -15.73 -7.30
C GLU A 476 31.68 -15.45 -8.08
N TRP A 477 31.72 -15.54 -9.41
CA TRP A 477 30.55 -15.34 -10.26
C TRP A 477 29.44 -16.37 -9.99
N SER A 478 29.81 -17.63 -9.76
CA SER A 478 28.85 -18.67 -9.41
C SER A 478 28.23 -18.44 -8.03
N GLU A 479 28.96 -17.89 -7.07
CA GLU A 479 28.45 -17.53 -5.75
C GLU A 479 27.47 -16.35 -5.84
N LYS A 480 27.83 -15.25 -6.53
CA LYS A 480 26.93 -14.12 -6.80
C LYS A 480 25.64 -14.59 -7.50
N ALA A 481 25.76 -15.45 -8.52
CA ALA A 481 24.60 -15.98 -9.22
C ALA A 481 23.72 -16.89 -8.36
N ASN A 482 24.29 -17.65 -7.41
CA ASN A 482 23.53 -18.43 -6.44
C ASN A 482 22.78 -17.52 -5.47
N HIS A 483 23.48 -16.52 -4.93
CA HIS A 483 22.94 -15.56 -3.99
C HIS A 483 21.74 -14.80 -4.58
N ALA A 484 21.85 -14.29 -5.80
CA ALA A 484 20.74 -13.63 -6.51
C ALA A 484 19.51 -14.55 -6.67
N LEU A 485 19.69 -15.84 -6.98
CA LEU A 485 18.58 -16.80 -7.08
C LEU A 485 17.94 -17.13 -5.73
N GLU A 486 18.74 -17.21 -4.66
CA GLU A 486 18.24 -17.40 -3.30
C GLU A 486 17.41 -16.19 -2.85
N GLN A 487 17.87 -14.97 -3.14
CA GLN A 487 17.12 -13.75 -2.87
C GLN A 487 15.80 -13.67 -3.64
N LEU A 488 15.79 -14.01 -4.94
CA LEU A 488 14.54 -14.09 -5.72
C LEU A 488 13.55 -15.10 -5.14
N THR A 489 14.05 -16.23 -4.62
CA THR A 489 13.22 -17.23 -3.95
C THR A 489 12.65 -16.70 -2.63
N ALA A 490 13.44 -15.92 -1.88
CA ALA A 490 12.98 -15.24 -0.67
C ALA A 490 11.91 -14.17 -0.98
N ALA A 491 12.11 -13.37 -2.04
CA ALA A 491 11.14 -12.39 -2.51
C ALA A 491 9.81 -13.06 -2.93
N GLU A 492 9.88 -14.23 -3.59
CA GLU A 492 8.69 -15.02 -3.91
C GLU A 492 7.93 -15.49 -2.66
N HIS A 493 8.65 -15.96 -1.64
CA HIS A 493 8.03 -16.34 -0.38
C HIS A 493 7.39 -15.14 0.33
N HIS A 494 8.07 -13.99 0.38
CA HIS A 494 7.56 -12.75 0.97
C HIS A 494 6.29 -12.28 0.24
N LEU A 495 6.28 -12.29 -1.09
CA LEU A 495 5.11 -11.92 -1.88
C LEU A 495 3.90 -12.85 -1.63
N ARG A 496 4.14 -14.15 -1.41
CA ARG A 496 3.06 -15.09 -1.04
C ARG A 496 2.49 -14.78 0.34
N GLN A 497 3.31 -14.42 1.32
CA GLN A 497 2.86 -13.98 2.64
C GLN A 497 2.02 -12.70 2.53
N VAL A 498 2.52 -11.70 1.80
CA VAL A 498 1.80 -10.45 1.49
C VAL A 498 0.42 -10.72 0.89
N LYS A 499 0.33 -11.59 -0.13
CA LYS A 499 -0.95 -11.97 -0.72
C LYS A 499 -1.89 -12.63 0.29
N SER A 500 -1.37 -13.54 1.10
CA SER A 500 -2.16 -14.21 2.14
C SER A 500 -2.70 -13.21 3.16
N ASP A 501 -1.88 -12.27 3.62
CA ASP A 501 -2.26 -11.28 4.62
C ASP A 501 -3.22 -10.23 4.07
N PHE A 502 -3.06 -9.84 2.79
CA PHE A 502 -3.98 -8.96 2.08
C PHE A 502 -5.36 -9.62 1.91
N HIS A 503 -5.41 -10.82 1.33
CA HIS A 503 -6.68 -11.51 1.10
C HIS A 503 -7.34 -11.99 2.40
N GLY A 504 -6.56 -12.35 3.42
CA GLY A 504 -7.06 -12.75 4.73
C GLY A 504 -7.76 -11.61 5.49
N ALA A 505 -7.52 -10.36 5.11
CA ALA A 505 -8.19 -9.19 5.68
C ALA A 505 -9.38 -8.70 4.85
N LEU A 506 -9.69 -9.36 3.73
CA LEU A 506 -10.85 -9.07 2.88
C LEU A 506 -11.98 -10.10 3.11
N PRO A 507 -13.26 -9.70 2.99
CA PRO A 507 -13.72 -8.33 2.73
C PRO A 507 -13.55 -7.41 3.95
N HIS A 508 -13.29 -6.13 3.70
CA HIS A 508 -13.14 -5.12 4.75
C HIS A 508 -14.36 -4.20 4.78
N SER A 509 -15.02 -4.11 5.94
CA SER A 509 -16.36 -3.52 6.03
C SER A 509 -16.38 -1.99 6.04
N PHE A 510 -15.29 -1.34 6.46
CA PHE A 510 -15.26 0.10 6.77
C PHE A 510 -14.45 0.97 5.80
N ILE A 511 -13.82 0.37 4.78
CA ILE A 511 -13.02 1.10 3.78
C ILE A 511 -13.71 1.08 2.44
N ASP A 512 -13.41 2.07 1.60
CA ASP A 512 -13.87 2.09 0.22
C ASP A 512 -13.23 0.92 -0.56
N PRO A 513 -14.02 0.09 -1.29
CA PRO A 513 -13.49 -1.02 -2.08
C PRO A 513 -12.59 -0.61 -3.26
N GLU A 514 -12.60 0.66 -3.68
CA GLU A 514 -11.75 1.15 -4.77
C GLU A 514 -10.25 0.99 -4.43
N LEU A 515 -9.84 1.34 -3.21
CA LEU A 515 -8.44 1.25 -2.78
C LEU A 515 -7.93 -0.20 -2.72
N PRO A 516 -8.60 -1.16 -2.05
CA PRO A 516 -8.22 -2.57 -2.12
C PRO A 516 -8.11 -3.12 -3.54
N THR A 517 -9.00 -2.68 -4.45
CA THR A 517 -8.93 -3.09 -5.87
C THR A 517 -7.65 -2.60 -6.53
N GLN A 518 -7.23 -1.35 -6.28
CA GLN A 518 -5.96 -0.81 -6.78
C GLN A 518 -4.75 -1.49 -6.14
N MET A 519 -4.82 -1.82 -4.85
CA MET A 519 -3.78 -2.56 -4.14
C MET A 519 -3.59 -3.96 -4.72
N GLU A 520 -4.68 -4.67 -5.03
CA GLU A 520 -4.63 -5.97 -5.68
C GLU A 520 -3.95 -5.89 -7.05
N ALA A 521 -4.27 -4.87 -7.85
CA ALA A 521 -3.61 -4.64 -9.15
C ALA A 521 -2.10 -4.39 -8.98
N SER A 522 -1.69 -3.62 -7.98
CA SER A 522 -0.27 -3.41 -7.64
C SER A 522 0.44 -4.72 -7.30
N ILE A 523 -0.13 -5.52 -6.39
CA ILE A 523 0.43 -6.83 -5.99
C ILE A 523 0.49 -7.80 -7.19
N GLN A 524 -0.50 -7.78 -8.07
CA GLN A 524 -0.50 -8.57 -9.30
C GLN A 524 0.61 -8.13 -10.27
N SER A 525 0.82 -6.82 -10.43
CA SER A 525 1.92 -6.30 -11.25
C SER A 525 3.29 -6.79 -10.75
N ILE A 526 3.53 -6.71 -9.44
CA ILE A 526 4.78 -7.19 -8.82
C ILE A 526 4.96 -8.69 -9.03
N THR A 527 3.86 -9.46 -8.97
CA THR A 527 3.89 -10.89 -9.27
C THR A 527 4.39 -11.16 -10.68
N HIS A 528 3.87 -10.42 -11.66
CA HIS A 528 4.28 -10.59 -13.05
C HIS A 528 5.74 -10.21 -13.25
N THR A 529 6.18 -9.09 -12.66
CA THR A 529 7.59 -8.67 -12.68
C THR A 529 8.49 -9.75 -12.08
N LEU A 530 8.16 -10.26 -10.89
CA LEU A 530 8.93 -11.31 -10.23
C LEU A 530 9.03 -12.58 -11.09
N GLU A 531 7.90 -13.06 -11.64
CA GLU A 531 7.88 -14.25 -12.49
C GLU A 531 8.74 -14.07 -13.76
N SER A 532 8.64 -12.90 -14.40
CA SER A 532 9.45 -12.57 -15.59
C SER A 532 10.93 -12.48 -15.25
N THR A 533 11.29 -11.71 -14.22
CA THR A 533 12.67 -11.53 -13.78
C THR A 533 13.27 -12.85 -13.34
N LYS A 534 12.55 -13.66 -12.56
CA LYS A 534 13.01 -14.99 -12.14
C LYS A 534 13.32 -15.89 -13.34
N ALA A 535 12.44 -15.95 -14.34
CA ALA A 535 12.67 -16.75 -15.53
C ALA A 535 13.86 -16.28 -16.38
N GLU A 536 14.20 -14.99 -16.34
CA GLU A 536 15.37 -14.41 -17.00
C GLU A 536 16.65 -14.70 -16.19
N CYS A 537 16.64 -14.37 -14.90
CA CYS A 537 17.74 -14.62 -13.96
C CYS A 537 18.11 -16.11 -13.88
N GLU A 538 17.14 -17.03 -13.89
CA GLU A 538 17.41 -18.48 -13.93
C GLU A 538 18.20 -18.90 -15.17
N LYS A 539 17.95 -18.28 -16.34
CA LYS A 539 18.70 -18.58 -17.57
C LYS A 539 20.12 -18.03 -17.49
N VAL A 540 20.29 -16.81 -16.98
CA VAL A 540 21.60 -16.16 -16.80
C VAL A 540 22.43 -16.94 -15.79
N ALA A 541 21.88 -17.21 -14.61
CA ALA A 541 22.54 -18.00 -13.58
C ALA A 541 22.86 -19.43 -14.03
N PHE A 542 21.97 -20.09 -14.80
CA PHE A 542 22.29 -21.38 -15.40
C PHE A 542 23.50 -21.30 -16.34
N ARG A 543 23.58 -20.24 -17.16
CA ARG A 543 24.73 -20.01 -18.05
C ARG A 543 26.02 -19.80 -17.27
N ILE A 544 26.00 -18.93 -16.25
CA ILE A 544 27.15 -18.65 -15.38
C ILE A 544 27.64 -19.94 -14.72
N LYS A 545 26.75 -20.77 -14.17
CA LYS A 545 27.12 -22.04 -13.52
C LYS A 545 27.77 -23.08 -14.44
N HIS A 546 27.52 -23.00 -15.74
CA HIS A 546 28.09 -23.93 -16.72
C HIS A 546 29.20 -23.26 -17.55
N LEU A 547 29.65 -22.05 -17.18
CA LEU A 547 30.58 -21.28 -17.99
C LEU A 547 31.91 -22.02 -18.23
N ASN A 548 32.37 -22.82 -17.26
CA ASN A 548 33.51 -23.71 -17.42
C ASN A 548 33.40 -24.60 -18.69
N GLU A 549 32.23 -25.17 -19.00
CA GLU A 549 32.02 -25.98 -20.22
C GLU A 549 32.21 -25.17 -21.51
N TYR A 550 32.00 -23.85 -21.45
CA TYR A 550 32.15 -22.95 -22.60
C TYR A 550 33.64 -22.70 -22.86
N PHE A 551 34.47 -22.70 -21.82
CA PHE A 551 35.91 -22.49 -21.88
C PHE A 551 36.74 -23.80 -21.88
N GLU A 552 36.11 -24.96 -21.74
CA GLU A 552 36.73 -26.29 -21.87
C GLU A 552 36.90 -26.79 -23.31
#